data_AF-A0A959C5R7-F1
#
_entry.id   AF-A0A959C5R7-F1
#
_cell.length_a   1.000
_cell.length_b   1.000
_cell.length_c   1.000
_cell.angle_alpha   90.00
_cell.angle_beta   90.00
_cell.angle_gamma   90.00
#
_symmetry.space_group_name_H-M   'P 1'
#
loop_
_entity.id
_entity.type
_entity.pdbx_description
1 polymer ?
#
loop_
_entity_poly.entity_id
_entity_poly.type
_entity_poly.pdbx_seq_one_letter_code
_entity_poly.pdbx_strand_id
1 'polypeptide(L)'
;TGVRNPLKISASQNIAVNGENLFTGFETLLETPLPNEGTKFWRNDIYGTEKQLAAVWANPALRSSEGLNFSHTGDPENPYEPLNVPPGELNEPDSLPDGMLAALPQGFPRGRQLIVIDEWGPFDFRRPTVVLDTTAGNRYSFVLIGPSGKWKLAKMRGVKTVSAVQGTVPAQISVERNPTAEDIRLEFEYTSEQVIATPFGELIPAGETYRFEYRRFEKKPEWKTQFFNFSDSLPPPDVFKNAAVAESRSEGLWYAWWDRPAPEVQADRFATLSTADIDLAADQYIITLTSDDGVRLYLDDKLVIDRWNVHEPETEEITVTLGGRHHLRVEHFDAGGFAALECRIRPK
;
A
#
# COMPACT_ATOMS: atom_id res chain seq x y z
N THR A 1 36.26 -14.99 26.44
CA THR A 1 35.16 -15.88 26.86
C THR A 1 33.88 -15.38 26.23
N GLY A 2 33.25 -16.18 25.37
CA GLY A 2 32.03 -15.80 24.67
C GLY A 2 32.06 -16.08 23.17
N VAL A 3 32.41 -17.30 22.77
CA VAL A 3 32.01 -17.79 21.44
C VAL A 3 30.54 -18.15 21.55
N ARG A 4 29.76 -17.57 20.63
CA ARG A 4 28.33 -17.87 20.44
C ARG A 4 28.21 -19.33 20.03
N ASN A 5 27.37 -20.11 20.71
CA ASN A 5 26.91 -21.42 20.25
C ASN A 5 25.75 -21.22 19.27
N PRO A 6 25.91 -21.34 17.94
CA PRO A 6 24.76 -21.47 17.06
C PRO A 6 24.17 -22.89 17.17
N LEU A 7 22.98 -22.90 17.77
CA LEU A 7 21.89 -23.88 17.71
C LEU A 7 22.15 -25.35 18.09
N LYS A 8 21.85 -25.60 19.36
CA LYS A 8 20.95 -26.68 19.77
C LYS A 8 19.52 -26.30 19.34
N ILE A 9 18.98 -26.81 18.22
CA ILE A 9 17.57 -26.57 17.87
C ILE A 9 16.67 -27.56 18.61
N SER A 10 16.10 -27.14 19.74
CA SER A 10 15.08 -27.90 20.47
C SER A 10 13.70 -27.25 20.32
N ALA A 11 12.66 -28.08 20.12
CA ALA A 11 11.22 -27.73 20.12
C ALA A 11 10.65 -27.01 18.88
N SER A 12 11.23 -27.17 17.70
CA SER A 12 10.63 -26.68 16.45
C SER A 12 9.96 -27.84 15.71
N GLN A 13 8.64 -27.78 15.52
CA GLN A 13 7.89 -28.88 14.88
C GLN A 13 8.16 -29.01 13.37
N ASN A 14 8.72 -27.99 12.72
CA ASN A 14 9.23 -28.06 11.35
C ASN A 14 10.38 -27.06 11.17
N ILE A 15 11.58 -27.54 10.80
CA ILE A 15 12.68 -26.70 10.32
C ILE A 15 13.11 -27.21 8.96
N ALA A 16 12.95 -26.36 7.96
CA ALA A 16 13.64 -26.49 6.69
C ALA A 16 14.69 -25.39 6.67
N VAL A 17 15.96 -25.77 6.72
CA VAL A 17 17.04 -24.83 6.39
C VAL A 17 17.21 -24.93 4.88
N ASN A 18 16.68 -23.93 4.17
CA ASN A 18 16.63 -23.93 2.71
C ASN A 18 17.55 -22.82 2.20
N GLY A 19 18.60 -23.20 1.48
CA GLY A 19 19.70 -22.31 1.12
C GLY A 19 21.03 -22.80 1.68
N GLU A 20 22.12 -22.23 1.17
CA GLU A 20 23.47 -22.62 1.54
C GLU A 20 23.82 -22.07 2.92
N ASN A 21 24.04 -22.97 3.86
CA ASN A 21 24.48 -22.60 5.20
C ASN A 21 25.96 -22.90 5.34
N LEU A 22 26.66 -21.94 5.92
CA LEU A 22 28.07 -22.04 6.24
C LEU A 22 28.24 -22.42 7.71
N PHE A 23 28.87 -23.58 7.96
CA PHE A 23 29.25 -24.02 9.30
C PHE A 23 30.77 -23.94 9.47
N THR A 24 31.23 -23.05 10.33
CA THR A 24 32.65 -22.92 10.69
C THR A 24 32.82 -22.72 12.20
N GLY A 25 34.00 -23.05 12.73
CA GLY A 25 34.36 -22.84 14.14
C GLY A 25 33.60 -23.72 15.13
N PHE A 26 33.05 -24.87 14.71
CA PHE A 26 32.29 -25.77 15.58
C PHE A 26 33.20 -26.81 16.26
N GLU A 27 32.89 -27.15 17.51
CA GLU A 27 33.51 -28.30 18.21
C GLU A 27 32.75 -29.60 17.91
N THR A 28 31.42 -29.55 17.82
CA THR A 28 30.54 -30.66 17.47
C THR A 28 29.30 -30.10 16.77
N LEU A 29 28.95 -30.62 15.60
CA LEU A 29 27.83 -30.10 14.80
C LEU A 29 26.46 -30.58 15.33
N LEU A 30 26.42 -31.70 16.04
CA LEU A 30 25.21 -32.24 16.65
C LEU A 30 25.53 -32.90 18.00
N GLU A 31 25.00 -32.33 19.09
CA GLU A 31 25.31 -32.78 20.47
C GLU A 31 24.42 -33.91 20.99
N THR A 32 23.28 -34.21 20.34
CA THR A 32 22.31 -35.21 20.83
C THR A 32 21.85 -36.16 19.72
N PRO A 33 21.76 -37.47 19.96
CA PRO A 33 21.18 -38.40 18.99
C PRO A 33 19.66 -38.18 18.91
N LEU A 34 19.19 -37.72 17.74
CA LEU A 34 17.79 -37.63 17.31
C LEU A 34 16.88 -36.61 18.02
N PRO A 35 17.00 -35.30 17.72
CA PRO A 35 16.02 -34.31 18.15
C PRO A 35 14.84 -34.11 17.19
N ASN A 36 14.90 -34.59 15.93
CA ASN A 36 13.83 -34.41 14.94
C ASN A 36 13.89 -35.49 13.82
N GLU A 37 12.81 -36.27 13.65
CA GLU A 37 12.69 -37.36 12.67
C GLU A 37 12.61 -36.85 11.21
N GLY A 38 12.38 -35.55 10.99
CA GLY A 38 12.26 -34.93 9.67
C GLY A 38 13.45 -34.08 9.23
N THR A 39 14.54 -34.01 10.01
CA THR A 39 15.70 -33.17 9.65
C THR A 39 16.34 -33.65 8.36
N LYS A 40 16.33 -32.79 7.35
CA LYS A 40 17.05 -32.98 6.09
C LYS A 40 18.20 -31.98 6.04
N PHE A 41 19.42 -32.50 6.02
CA PHE A 41 20.65 -31.71 6.01
C PHE A 41 21.24 -31.73 4.60
N TRP A 42 20.82 -30.79 3.75
CA TRP A 42 21.13 -30.80 2.32
C TRP A 42 21.82 -29.51 1.90
N ARG A 43 22.84 -29.63 1.04
CA ARG A 43 23.54 -28.54 0.36
C ARG A 43 24.13 -27.48 1.31
N ASN A 44 24.84 -27.95 2.33
CA ASN A 44 25.58 -27.10 3.29
C ASN A 44 27.08 -27.19 3.04
N ASP A 45 27.80 -26.12 3.39
CA ASP A 45 29.26 -26.08 3.41
C ASP A 45 29.76 -26.18 4.85
N ILE A 46 30.57 -27.21 5.13
CA ILE A 46 31.09 -27.54 6.46
C ILE A 46 32.61 -27.38 6.44
N TYR A 47 33.11 -26.45 7.24
CA TYR A 47 34.54 -26.13 7.36
C TYR A 47 35.09 -26.59 8.70
N GLY A 48 36.20 -27.31 8.68
CA GLY A 48 36.88 -27.74 9.90
C GLY A 48 38.16 -28.52 9.63
N THR A 49 38.84 -28.96 10.69
CA THR A 49 39.96 -29.90 10.56
C THR A 49 39.46 -31.27 10.09
N GLU A 50 40.32 -32.08 9.47
CA GLU A 50 39.99 -33.46 9.08
C GLU A 50 39.36 -34.26 10.22
N LYS A 51 39.85 -34.07 11.46
CA LYS A 51 39.31 -34.72 12.66
C LYS A 51 37.89 -34.26 12.97
N GLN A 52 37.60 -32.96 12.84
CA GLN A 52 36.26 -32.42 13.07
C GLN A 52 35.28 -32.92 12.00
N LEU A 53 35.67 -32.90 10.72
CA LEU A 53 34.83 -33.38 9.62
C LEU A 53 34.57 -34.89 9.75
N ALA A 54 35.59 -35.68 10.06
CA ALA A 54 35.42 -37.11 10.33
C ALA A 54 34.48 -37.37 11.52
N ALA A 55 34.53 -36.55 12.57
CA ALA A 55 33.62 -36.66 13.71
C ALA A 55 32.16 -36.30 13.33
N VAL A 56 31.95 -35.31 12.45
CA VAL A 56 30.62 -34.97 11.91
C VAL A 56 30.01 -36.16 11.19
N TRP A 57 30.74 -36.78 10.26
CA TRP A 57 30.22 -37.88 9.43
C TRP A 57 30.27 -39.27 10.09
N ALA A 58 30.93 -39.38 11.24
CA ALA A 58 30.78 -40.52 12.13
C ALA A 58 29.42 -40.52 12.85
N ASN A 59 28.73 -39.38 12.91
CA ASN A 59 27.41 -39.29 13.54
C ASN A 59 26.35 -40.00 12.68
N PRO A 60 25.66 -41.05 13.19
CA PRO A 60 24.69 -41.82 12.41
C PRO A 60 23.55 -41.00 11.81
N ALA A 61 23.15 -39.89 12.44
CA ALA A 61 22.07 -39.03 11.98
C ALA A 61 22.46 -38.13 10.79
N LEU A 62 23.77 -37.86 10.63
CA LEU A 62 24.29 -37.01 9.55
C LEU A 62 24.96 -37.82 8.44
N ARG A 63 25.44 -39.04 8.77
CA ARG A 63 26.19 -39.91 7.85
C ARG A 63 25.47 -40.16 6.53
N SER A 64 24.15 -40.38 6.56
CA SER A 64 23.36 -40.59 5.34
C SER A 64 23.29 -39.35 4.43
N SER A 65 23.67 -38.18 4.93
CA SER A 65 23.67 -36.91 4.22
C SER A 65 25.07 -36.43 3.82
N GLU A 66 26.13 -37.19 4.11
CA GLU A 66 27.52 -36.81 3.78
C GLU A 66 27.68 -36.43 2.30
N GLY A 67 27.18 -37.27 1.38
CA GLY A 67 27.24 -37.00 -0.06
C GLY A 67 26.30 -35.91 -0.58
N LEU A 68 25.50 -35.29 0.29
CA LEU A 68 24.59 -34.19 -0.05
C LEU A 68 25.11 -32.83 0.47
N ASN A 69 26.29 -32.81 1.10
CA ASN A 69 26.92 -31.62 1.66
C ASN A 69 28.39 -31.56 1.24
N PHE A 70 29.00 -30.40 1.40
CA PHE A 70 30.37 -30.14 0.99
C PHE A 70 31.24 -29.96 2.23
N SER A 71 32.33 -30.73 2.31
CA SER A 71 33.28 -30.68 3.43
C SER A 71 34.60 -30.09 2.97
N HIS A 72 35.07 -29.08 3.70
CA HIS A 72 36.26 -28.31 3.34
C HIS A 72 37.22 -28.28 4.52
N THR A 73 38.48 -28.65 4.29
CA THR A 73 39.51 -28.54 5.33
C THR A 73 39.99 -27.10 5.49
N GLY A 74 39.95 -26.56 6.71
CA GLY A 74 40.40 -25.20 7.00
C GLY A 74 39.24 -24.22 7.24
N ASP A 75 39.52 -22.92 7.15
CA ASP A 75 38.54 -21.85 7.30
C ASP A 75 38.05 -21.36 5.92
N PRO A 76 36.81 -20.87 5.79
CA PRO A 76 36.33 -20.29 4.54
C PRO A 76 37.12 -19.03 4.19
N GLU A 77 37.65 -18.95 2.97
CA GLU A 77 38.45 -17.79 2.51
C GLU A 77 37.63 -16.49 2.46
N ASN A 78 36.33 -16.57 2.14
CA ASN A 78 35.41 -15.43 2.16
C ASN A 78 33.95 -15.89 2.42
N PRO A 79 33.48 -15.89 3.68
CA PRO A 79 32.19 -16.48 4.07
C PRO A 79 30.96 -15.72 3.56
N TYR A 80 31.14 -14.56 2.92
CA TYR A 80 30.07 -13.71 2.40
C TYR A 80 30.19 -13.44 0.89
N GLU A 81 31.06 -14.15 0.18
CA GLU A 81 31.11 -14.04 -1.27
C GLU A 81 29.84 -14.65 -1.88
N PRO A 82 29.17 -13.97 -2.83
CA PRO A 82 28.07 -14.57 -3.56
C PRO A 82 28.57 -15.83 -4.27
N LEU A 83 27.87 -16.94 -4.11
CA LEU A 83 27.99 -18.08 -5.01
C LEU A 83 28.00 -17.61 -6.46
N ASN A 84 29.09 -17.88 -7.16
CA ASN A 84 29.09 -17.87 -8.61
C ASN A 84 28.52 -19.22 -9.09
N VAL A 85 27.19 -19.38 -9.03
CA VAL A 85 26.54 -20.48 -9.76
C VAL A 85 26.65 -20.12 -11.25
N PRO A 86 27.35 -20.93 -12.07
CA PRO A 86 27.41 -20.68 -13.50
C PRO A 86 25.99 -20.63 -14.05
N PRO A 87 25.62 -19.66 -14.90
CA PRO A 87 24.25 -19.53 -15.42
C PRO A 87 23.67 -20.81 -16.06
N GLY A 88 24.53 -21.72 -16.53
CA GLY A 88 24.14 -23.00 -17.10
C GLY A 88 23.76 -24.10 -16.09
N GLU A 89 23.99 -23.89 -14.80
CA GLU A 89 23.59 -24.81 -13.72
C GLU A 89 22.28 -24.41 -13.04
N LEU A 90 21.75 -23.21 -13.37
CA LEU A 90 20.42 -22.77 -12.95
C LEU A 90 19.37 -23.34 -13.91
N ASN A 91 18.74 -24.45 -13.53
CA ASN A 91 17.50 -24.87 -14.17
C ASN A 91 16.37 -24.02 -13.59
N GLU A 92 15.60 -23.35 -14.46
CA GLU A 92 14.35 -22.74 -14.04
C GLU A 92 13.47 -23.82 -13.40
N PRO A 93 12.86 -23.58 -12.22
CA PRO A 93 11.94 -24.53 -11.64
C PRO A 93 10.80 -24.80 -12.62
N ASP A 94 10.33 -26.04 -12.65
CA ASP A 94 9.15 -26.41 -13.43
C ASP A 94 7.99 -25.48 -13.06
N SER A 95 7.24 -25.03 -14.07
CA SER A 95 6.04 -24.24 -13.85
C SER A 95 5.03 -25.02 -13.01
N LEU A 96 4.34 -24.33 -12.11
CA LEU A 96 3.25 -24.95 -11.34
C LEU A 96 2.17 -25.50 -12.31
N PRO A 97 1.65 -26.73 -12.10
CA PRO A 97 0.64 -27.33 -12.98
C PRO A 97 -0.64 -26.48 -13.13
N ASP A 98 -0.95 -25.69 -12.11
CA ASP A 98 -2.06 -24.74 -12.02
C ASP A 98 -1.59 -23.28 -11.99
N GLY A 99 -0.32 -23.04 -12.31
CA GLY A 99 0.27 -21.71 -12.33
C GLY A 99 -0.40 -20.81 -13.36
N MET A 100 -0.75 -19.59 -12.97
CA MET A 100 -1.18 -18.58 -13.91
C MET A 100 0.03 -17.97 -14.62
N LEU A 101 0.00 -17.93 -15.95
CA LEU A 101 1.01 -17.21 -16.73
C LEU A 101 0.88 -15.71 -16.43
N ALA A 102 1.82 -15.16 -15.68
CA ALA A 102 1.83 -13.73 -15.33
C ALA A 102 2.14 -12.82 -16.53
N ALA A 103 2.63 -13.39 -17.64
CA ALA A 103 2.89 -12.65 -18.86
C ALA A 103 1.59 -12.28 -19.56
N LEU A 104 1.40 -10.97 -19.79
CA LEU A 104 0.26 -10.47 -20.54
C LEU A 104 0.27 -11.03 -21.98
N PRO A 105 -0.87 -11.55 -22.50
CA PRO A 105 -0.96 -12.07 -23.85
C PRO A 105 -0.47 -11.09 -24.92
N GLN A 106 -0.05 -11.63 -26.07
CA GLN A 106 0.28 -10.80 -27.23
C GLN A 106 -0.97 -10.01 -27.67
N GLY A 107 -0.82 -8.70 -27.86
CA GLY A 107 -1.95 -7.81 -28.21
C GLY A 107 -2.76 -7.30 -27.01
N PHE A 108 -2.48 -7.77 -25.79
CA PHE A 108 -3.08 -7.20 -24.59
C PHE A 108 -2.62 -5.74 -24.41
N PRO A 109 -3.49 -4.81 -23.95
CA PRO A 109 -3.11 -3.42 -23.72
C PRO A 109 -1.90 -3.29 -22.76
N ARG A 110 -0.89 -2.51 -23.13
CA ARG A 110 0.38 -2.35 -22.38
C ARG A 110 0.79 -0.89 -22.25
N GLY A 111 1.48 -0.57 -21.15
CA GLY A 111 2.04 0.76 -20.88
C GLY A 111 1.51 1.35 -19.57
N ARG A 112 2.24 2.33 -19.02
CA ARG A 112 1.90 2.97 -17.74
C ARG A 112 0.54 3.64 -17.74
N GLN A 113 0.12 4.19 -18.87
CA GLN A 113 -1.18 4.83 -19.06
C GLN A 113 -2.37 3.86 -18.96
N LEU A 114 -2.11 2.56 -18.92
CA LEU A 114 -3.11 1.50 -18.78
C LEU A 114 -3.00 0.77 -17.43
N ILE A 115 -2.10 1.22 -16.53
CA ILE A 115 -2.08 0.80 -15.13
C ILE A 115 -3.14 1.64 -14.41
N VAL A 116 -4.38 1.16 -14.47
CA VAL A 116 -5.54 1.82 -13.86
C VAL A 116 -5.89 1.06 -12.59
N ILE A 117 -5.95 1.78 -11.48
CA ILE A 117 -6.42 1.26 -10.19
C ILE A 117 -7.78 1.90 -9.92
N ASP A 118 -8.80 1.06 -9.76
CA ASP A 118 -10.12 1.48 -9.27
C ASP A 118 -10.27 1.12 -7.79
N GLU A 119 -11.45 1.37 -7.22
CA GLU A 119 -11.74 1.08 -5.81
C GLU A 119 -11.67 -0.42 -5.44
N TRP A 120 -11.71 -1.31 -6.44
CA TRP A 120 -11.62 -2.77 -6.29
C TRP A 120 -10.24 -3.32 -6.66
N GLY A 121 -9.31 -2.47 -7.09
CA GLY A 121 -7.93 -2.83 -7.42
C GLY A 121 -7.58 -2.61 -8.89
N PRO A 122 -6.60 -3.37 -9.43
CA PRO A 122 -6.19 -3.23 -10.82
C PRO A 122 -7.32 -3.53 -11.81
N PHE A 123 -7.52 -2.62 -12.75
CA PHE A 123 -8.50 -2.77 -13.81
C PHE A 123 -8.14 -3.92 -14.76
N ASP A 124 -9.12 -4.77 -15.04
CA ASP A 124 -8.95 -6.06 -15.72
C ASP A 124 -9.34 -6.05 -17.21
N PHE A 125 -9.74 -4.90 -17.75
CA PHE A 125 -10.16 -4.70 -19.15
C PHE A 125 -11.41 -5.47 -19.58
N ARG A 126 -12.16 -6.10 -18.66
CA ARG A 126 -13.35 -6.91 -19.00
C ARG A 126 -14.65 -6.11 -19.07
N ARG A 127 -14.58 -4.78 -18.88
CA ARG A 127 -15.72 -3.84 -18.91
C ARG A 127 -15.25 -2.45 -19.34
N PRO A 128 -16.13 -1.53 -19.77
CA PRO A 128 -15.73 -0.15 -19.99
C PRO A 128 -15.41 0.54 -18.65
N THR A 129 -14.45 1.45 -18.68
CA THR A 129 -14.19 2.42 -17.61
C THR A 129 -13.83 3.78 -18.21
N VAL A 130 -13.93 4.82 -17.40
CA VAL A 130 -13.54 6.19 -17.73
C VAL A 130 -12.43 6.63 -16.78
N VAL A 131 -11.31 7.07 -17.35
CA VAL A 131 -10.12 7.47 -16.60
C VAL A 131 -9.89 8.94 -16.84
N LEU A 132 -9.65 9.69 -15.77
CA LEU A 132 -9.13 11.06 -15.90
C LEU A 132 -7.65 10.97 -16.27
N ASP A 133 -7.32 11.45 -17.46
CA ASP A 133 -5.97 11.38 -18.03
C ASP A 133 -5.17 12.65 -17.68
N THR A 134 -5.72 13.83 -17.99
CA THR A 134 -5.01 15.10 -17.79
C THR A 134 -5.95 16.20 -17.29
N THR A 135 -5.47 17.06 -16.40
CA THR A 135 -6.15 18.29 -15.97
C THR A 135 -5.29 19.51 -16.25
N ALA A 136 -5.87 20.54 -16.89
CA ALA A 136 -5.27 21.84 -17.09
C ALA A 136 -6.28 22.94 -16.72
N GLY A 137 -6.18 23.47 -15.50
CA GLY A 137 -7.19 24.38 -14.94
C GLY A 137 -8.57 23.72 -14.90
N ASN A 138 -9.56 24.29 -15.59
CA ASN A 138 -10.92 23.72 -15.69
C ASN A 138 -11.11 22.76 -16.87
N ARG A 139 -10.07 22.46 -17.66
CA ARG A 139 -10.18 21.56 -18.82
C ARG A 139 -9.63 20.18 -18.48
N TYR A 140 -10.47 19.17 -18.53
CA TYR A 140 -10.16 17.79 -18.18
C TYR A 140 -10.20 16.92 -19.44
N SER A 141 -9.22 16.05 -19.60
CA SER A 141 -9.15 15.01 -20.63
C SER A 141 -9.49 13.68 -19.99
N PHE A 142 -10.46 12.98 -20.56
CA PHE A 142 -10.87 11.65 -20.12
C PHE A 142 -10.63 10.63 -21.24
N VAL A 143 -10.17 9.44 -20.85
CA VAL A 143 -10.03 8.30 -21.76
C VAL A 143 -11.01 7.22 -21.33
N LEU A 144 -11.82 6.75 -22.27
CA LEU A 144 -12.68 5.60 -22.12
C LEU A 144 -11.95 4.38 -22.69
N ILE A 145 -11.75 3.38 -21.85
CA ILE A 145 -11.05 2.13 -22.20
C ILE A 145 -11.89 0.92 -21.81
N GLY A 146 -11.60 -0.23 -22.42
CA GLY A 146 -12.32 -1.50 -22.19
C GLY A 146 -12.70 -2.19 -23.49
N PRO A 147 -13.60 -3.18 -23.45
CA PRO A 147 -14.08 -3.86 -24.64
C PRO A 147 -14.72 -2.88 -25.63
N SER A 148 -14.63 -3.19 -26.92
CA SER A 148 -15.26 -2.36 -27.96
C SER A 148 -16.78 -2.34 -27.76
N GLY A 149 -17.38 -1.16 -27.84
CA GLY A 149 -18.82 -0.97 -27.66
C GLY A 149 -19.22 0.49 -27.74
N LYS A 150 -20.51 0.73 -27.98
CA LYS A 150 -21.07 2.09 -28.09
C LYS A 150 -21.29 2.66 -26.70
N TRP A 151 -20.97 3.94 -26.50
CA TRP A 151 -21.25 4.66 -25.27
C TRP A 151 -22.04 5.94 -25.54
N LYS A 152 -22.80 6.39 -24.55
CA LYS A 152 -23.41 7.72 -24.50
C LYS A 152 -23.35 8.28 -23.07
N LEU A 153 -23.20 9.59 -22.95
CA LEU A 153 -23.32 10.33 -21.70
C LEU A 153 -24.81 10.45 -21.34
N ALA A 154 -25.21 9.75 -20.28
CA ALA A 154 -26.58 9.73 -19.78
C ALA A 154 -26.87 10.92 -18.86
N LYS A 155 -25.90 11.30 -18.01
CA LYS A 155 -26.04 12.42 -17.07
C LYS A 155 -24.68 13.06 -16.79
N MET A 156 -24.71 14.37 -16.53
CA MET A 156 -23.54 15.17 -16.20
C MET A 156 -23.85 16.13 -15.05
N ARG A 157 -22.89 16.31 -14.14
CA ARG A 157 -22.93 17.34 -13.07
C ARG A 157 -21.58 18.06 -13.04
N GLY A 158 -21.60 19.37 -12.80
CA GLY A 158 -20.40 20.20 -12.72
C GLY A 158 -19.70 20.44 -14.06
N VAL A 159 -20.36 20.13 -15.18
CA VAL A 159 -19.84 20.27 -16.55
C VAL A 159 -20.40 21.52 -17.20
N LYS A 160 -19.53 22.30 -17.86
CA LYS A 160 -19.90 23.45 -18.69
C LYS A 160 -20.01 23.07 -20.16
N THR A 161 -19.00 22.38 -20.71
CA THR A 161 -19.02 21.84 -22.08
C THR A 161 -18.36 20.47 -22.16
N VAL A 162 -18.72 19.68 -23.17
CA VAL A 162 -18.10 18.38 -23.46
C VAL A 162 -17.88 18.24 -24.97
N SER A 163 -16.77 17.62 -25.37
CA SER A 163 -16.40 17.47 -26.79
C SER A 163 -17.25 16.45 -27.55
N ALA A 164 -17.81 15.46 -26.87
CA ALA A 164 -18.68 14.44 -27.45
C ALA A 164 -19.61 13.87 -26.37
N VAL A 165 -20.86 13.59 -26.73
CA VAL A 165 -21.87 12.98 -25.84
C VAL A 165 -22.13 11.50 -26.14
N GLN A 166 -21.54 10.96 -27.19
CA GLN A 166 -21.62 9.55 -27.58
C GLN A 166 -20.44 9.16 -28.46
N GLY A 167 -20.16 7.86 -28.56
CA GLY A 167 -19.08 7.33 -29.39
C GLY A 167 -18.92 5.82 -29.24
N THR A 168 -17.72 5.32 -29.53
CA THR A 168 -17.34 3.91 -29.36
C THR A 168 -16.08 3.83 -28.50
N VAL A 169 -15.97 2.83 -27.62
CA VAL A 169 -14.75 2.55 -26.84
C VAL A 169 -13.72 1.83 -27.72
N PRO A 170 -12.42 2.20 -27.68
CA PRO A 170 -11.83 3.26 -26.87
C PRO A 170 -12.12 4.66 -27.42
N ALA A 171 -12.25 5.64 -26.53
CA ALA A 171 -12.48 7.03 -26.88
C ALA A 171 -11.71 7.99 -25.98
N GLN A 172 -11.54 9.22 -26.44
CA GLN A 172 -11.08 10.33 -25.61
C GLN A 172 -12.08 11.47 -25.71
N ILE A 173 -12.44 12.06 -24.57
CA ILE A 173 -13.31 13.23 -24.49
C ILE A 173 -12.65 14.32 -23.67
N SER A 174 -12.88 15.58 -24.05
CA SER A 174 -12.50 16.73 -23.26
C SER A 174 -13.74 17.35 -22.63
N VAL A 175 -13.62 17.70 -21.35
CA VAL A 175 -14.66 18.34 -20.55
C VAL A 175 -14.15 19.68 -20.04
N GLU A 176 -14.91 20.74 -20.26
CA GLU A 176 -14.74 21.98 -19.53
C GLU A 176 -15.64 21.95 -18.30
N ARG A 177 -15.03 22.00 -17.11
CA ARG A 177 -15.70 22.01 -15.83
C ARG A 177 -16.28 23.40 -15.53
N ASN A 178 -17.41 23.45 -14.84
CA ASN A 178 -17.87 24.67 -14.19
C ASN A 178 -16.96 24.99 -12.99
N PRO A 179 -16.21 26.12 -12.98
CA PRO A 179 -15.24 26.43 -11.92
C PRO A 179 -15.84 26.43 -10.51
N THR A 180 -17.11 26.79 -10.36
CA THR A 180 -17.78 26.87 -9.05
C THR A 180 -18.50 25.60 -8.63
N ALA A 181 -18.49 24.54 -9.46
CA ALA A 181 -19.05 23.27 -9.06
C ALA A 181 -18.31 22.71 -7.83
N GLU A 182 -18.93 21.83 -7.05
CA GLU A 182 -18.26 21.15 -5.94
C GLU A 182 -17.70 19.80 -6.36
N ASP A 183 -18.25 19.24 -7.44
CA ASP A 183 -17.90 17.94 -7.99
C ASP A 183 -18.07 17.94 -9.51
N ILE A 184 -17.41 16.98 -10.15
CA ILE A 184 -17.67 16.56 -11.52
C ILE A 184 -18.20 15.13 -11.48
N ARG A 185 -19.34 14.90 -12.15
CA ARG A 185 -19.91 13.57 -12.33
C ARG A 185 -20.27 13.36 -13.79
N LEU A 186 -19.83 12.24 -14.34
CA LEU A 186 -20.13 11.80 -15.70
C LEU A 186 -20.69 10.39 -15.61
N GLU A 187 -21.97 10.22 -15.96
CA GLU A 187 -22.63 8.92 -15.98
C GLU A 187 -22.82 8.46 -17.44
N PHE A 188 -22.39 7.24 -17.73
CA PHE A 188 -22.38 6.68 -19.07
C PHE A 188 -23.31 5.47 -19.16
N GLU A 189 -23.96 5.33 -20.32
CA GLU A 189 -24.57 4.08 -20.77
C GLU A 189 -23.72 3.49 -21.88
N TYR A 190 -23.44 2.18 -21.80
CA TYR A 190 -22.62 1.44 -22.75
C TYR A 190 -23.28 0.13 -23.16
N THR A 191 -23.08 -0.24 -24.42
CA THR A 191 -23.54 -1.52 -24.98
C THR A 191 -22.42 -2.12 -25.84
N SER A 192 -22.13 -3.41 -25.64
CA SER A 192 -21.17 -4.16 -26.45
C SER A 192 -21.83 -5.31 -27.19
N GLU A 193 -21.26 -5.71 -28.32
CA GLU A 193 -21.62 -6.98 -28.99
C GLU A 193 -20.92 -8.19 -28.33
N GLN A 194 -20.05 -7.94 -27.35
CA GLN A 194 -19.34 -8.97 -26.58
C GLN A 194 -19.97 -9.10 -25.19
N VAL A 195 -19.82 -10.27 -24.58
CA VAL A 195 -20.11 -10.46 -23.15
C VAL A 195 -19.04 -9.71 -22.35
N ILE A 196 -19.45 -8.93 -21.34
CA ILE A 196 -18.54 -8.24 -20.43
C ILE A 196 -18.70 -8.78 -19.00
N ALA A 197 -17.78 -8.47 -18.10
CA ALA A 197 -17.85 -8.86 -16.70
C ALA A 197 -17.81 -7.64 -15.77
N THR A 198 -18.69 -7.59 -14.77
CA THR A 198 -18.66 -6.58 -13.71
C THR A 198 -17.39 -6.72 -12.85
N PRO A 199 -17.06 -5.75 -11.97
CA PRO A 199 -15.91 -5.88 -11.05
C PRO A 199 -15.94 -7.17 -10.22
N PHE A 200 -17.14 -7.70 -9.93
CA PHE A 200 -17.33 -8.91 -9.13
C PHE A 200 -17.55 -10.17 -9.98
N GLY A 201 -17.30 -10.10 -11.29
CA GLY A 201 -17.34 -11.26 -12.19
C GLY A 201 -18.72 -11.66 -12.70
N GLU A 202 -19.77 -10.89 -12.41
CA GLU A 202 -21.08 -11.10 -13.02
C GLU A 202 -21.00 -10.84 -14.53
N LEU A 203 -21.52 -11.75 -15.33
CA LEU A 203 -21.50 -11.64 -16.78
C LEU A 203 -22.69 -10.81 -17.26
N ILE A 204 -22.41 -9.80 -18.07
CA ILE A 204 -23.43 -9.00 -18.76
C ILE A 204 -23.51 -9.46 -20.22
N PRO A 205 -24.66 -9.96 -20.70
CA PRO A 205 -24.84 -10.44 -22.06
C PRO A 205 -24.56 -9.37 -23.14
N ALA A 206 -24.21 -9.82 -24.33
CA ALA A 206 -24.08 -8.95 -25.49
C ALA A 206 -25.39 -8.20 -25.77
N GLY A 207 -25.29 -6.91 -26.08
CA GLY A 207 -26.41 -6.00 -26.36
C GLY A 207 -27.06 -5.38 -25.12
N GLU A 208 -26.81 -5.91 -23.92
CA GLU A 208 -27.32 -5.34 -22.68
C GLU A 208 -26.66 -4.01 -22.33
N THR A 209 -27.41 -3.13 -21.68
CA THR A 209 -26.90 -1.82 -21.25
C THR A 209 -26.17 -1.93 -19.92
N TYR A 210 -24.89 -1.58 -19.93
CA TYR A 210 -24.06 -1.42 -18.74
C TYR A 210 -23.86 0.06 -18.42
N ARG A 211 -23.94 0.41 -17.13
CA ARG A 211 -23.72 1.77 -16.64
C ARG A 211 -22.44 1.85 -15.84
N PHE A 212 -21.70 2.92 -16.06
CA PHE A 212 -20.48 3.23 -15.32
C PHE A 212 -20.34 4.75 -15.22
N GLU A 213 -19.53 5.21 -14.26
CA GLU A 213 -19.41 6.64 -14.02
C GLU A 213 -17.98 7.06 -13.66
N TYR A 214 -17.72 8.35 -13.84
CA TYR A 214 -16.62 9.05 -13.20
C TYR A 214 -17.20 10.03 -12.20
N ARG A 215 -16.63 10.05 -10.99
CA ARG A 215 -16.93 11.06 -9.98
C ARG A 215 -15.62 11.59 -9.40
N ARG A 216 -15.53 12.91 -9.27
CA ARG A 216 -14.46 13.55 -8.51
C ARG A 216 -15.02 14.71 -7.72
N PHE A 217 -14.74 14.71 -6.41
CA PHE A 217 -15.01 15.83 -5.54
C PHE A 217 -13.87 16.84 -5.66
N GLU A 218 -14.21 18.10 -5.86
CA GLU A 218 -13.27 19.17 -6.21
C GLU A 218 -13.12 20.19 -5.09
N LYS A 219 -14.00 20.14 -4.08
CA LYS A 219 -13.93 21.07 -2.97
C LYS A 219 -12.75 20.72 -2.08
N LYS A 220 -11.83 21.68 -1.98
CA LYS A 220 -10.65 21.60 -1.14
C LYS A 220 -10.76 22.63 -0.03
N PRO A 221 -11.00 22.22 1.22
CA PRO A 221 -10.90 23.14 2.34
C PRO A 221 -9.47 23.71 2.44
N GLU A 222 -9.37 25.00 2.72
CA GLU A 222 -8.09 25.60 3.10
C GLU A 222 -7.85 25.29 4.58
N TRP A 223 -6.86 24.46 4.87
CA TRP A 223 -6.49 24.11 6.23
C TRP A 223 -5.47 25.11 6.76
N LYS A 224 -5.70 25.58 7.98
CA LYS A 224 -4.67 26.20 8.83
C LYS A 224 -4.18 25.14 9.81
N THR A 225 -2.89 24.81 9.77
CA THR A 225 -2.27 23.87 10.72
C THR A 225 -1.31 24.62 11.63
N GLN A 226 -1.48 24.47 12.93
CA GLN A 226 -0.57 24.97 13.96
C GLN A 226 0.20 23.80 14.56
N PHE A 227 1.49 23.99 14.85
CA PHE A 227 2.38 22.97 15.40
C PHE A 227 2.80 23.33 16.82
N PHE A 228 2.90 22.32 17.69
CA PHE A 228 3.26 22.46 19.09
C PHE A 228 4.27 21.38 19.46
N ASN A 229 5.30 21.74 20.21
CA ASN A 229 6.26 20.77 20.74
C ASN A 229 5.86 20.36 22.16
N PHE A 230 6.04 19.10 22.52
CA PHE A 230 5.94 18.64 23.91
C PHE A 230 7.19 17.83 24.30
N SER A 231 7.26 17.33 25.54
CA SER A 231 8.46 16.63 26.05
C SER A 231 8.16 15.26 26.64
N ASP A 232 6.96 15.09 27.21
CA ASP A 232 6.49 13.82 27.76
C ASP A 232 6.23 12.79 26.65
N SER A 233 5.90 11.54 27.02
CA SER A 233 5.59 10.47 26.06
C SER A 233 4.26 10.66 25.33
N LEU A 234 3.38 11.50 25.87
CA LEU A 234 2.10 11.88 25.29
C LEU A 234 1.92 13.38 25.44
N PRO A 235 1.15 14.03 24.55
CA PRO A 235 0.85 15.45 24.70
C PRO A 235 0.08 15.70 26.01
N PRO A 236 0.46 16.73 26.78
CA PRO A 236 -0.30 17.13 27.95
C PRO A 236 -1.70 17.65 27.55
N PRO A 237 -2.72 17.57 28.42
CA PRO A 237 -4.10 17.97 28.08
C PRO A 237 -4.28 19.41 27.60
N ASP A 238 -3.32 20.28 27.91
CA ASP A 238 -3.31 21.70 27.56
C ASP A 238 -2.29 22.05 26.48
N VAL A 239 -1.72 21.07 25.75
CA VAL A 239 -0.71 21.30 24.69
C VAL A 239 -1.14 22.39 23.69
N PHE A 240 -2.43 22.41 23.30
CA PHE A 240 -3.00 23.35 22.34
C PHE A 240 -3.28 24.75 22.91
N LYS A 241 -3.09 24.97 24.22
CA LYS A 241 -3.17 26.30 24.85
C LYS A 241 -1.83 27.04 24.80
N ASN A 242 -0.74 26.33 24.52
CA ASN A 242 0.59 26.93 24.36
C ASN A 242 0.66 27.76 23.07
N ALA A 243 1.70 28.58 22.94
CA ALA A 243 1.99 29.22 21.67
C ALA A 243 2.45 28.19 20.64
N ALA A 244 1.88 28.24 19.43
CA ALA A 244 2.34 27.41 18.32
C ALA A 244 3.79 27.79 17.96
N VAL A 245 4.62 26.78 17.69
CA VAL A 245 6.03 26.98 17.28
C VAL A 245 6.18 27.21 15.78
N ALA A 246 5.18 26.76 15.00
CA ALA A 246 5.10 26.96 13.56
C ALA A 246 3.63 26.93 13.11
N GLU A 247 3.36 27.48 11.93
CA GLU A 247 2.05 27.42 11.28
C GLU A 247 2.21 27.19 9.77
N SER A 248 1.23 26.54 9.14
CA SER A 248 1.14 26.37 7.69
C SER A 248 -0.29 26.49 7.17
N ARG A 249 -0.41 26.72 5.86
CA ARG A 249 -1.67 26.71 5.11
C ARG A 249 -1.57 25.80 3.89
N SER A 250 -2.60 25.01 3.63
CA SER A 250 -2.63 24.08 2.48
C SER A 250 -4.05 23.82 1.98
N GLU A 251 -4.20 23.47 0.71
CA GLU A 251 -5.49 23.06 0.10
C GLU A 251 -5.92 21.64 0.50
N GLY A 252 -5.58 21.22 1.72
CA GLY A 252 -5.90 19.91 2.26
C GLY A 252 -4.96 19.49 3.38
N LEU A 253 -5.28 18.36 3.99
CA LEU A 253 -4.56 17.79 5.11
C LEU A 253 -4.10 16.39 4.72
N TRP A 254 -2.84 16.28 4.27
CA TRP A 254 -2.18 15.03 3.89
C TRP A 254 -0.68 15.19 4.15
N TYR A 255 -0.24 14.76 5.32
CA TYR A 255 1.15 14.85 5.75
C TYR A 255 1.71 13.46 5.95
N ALA A 256 2.97 13.30 5.55
CA ALA A 256 3.80 12.14 5.81
C ALA A 256 5.21 12.65 6.15
N TRP A 257 5.66 12.37 7.36
CA TRP A 257 6.88 12.92 7.94
C TRP A 257 7.78 11.78 8.40
N TRP A 258 9.01 11.76 7.87
CA TRP A 258 10.10 10.89 8.33
C TRP A 258 11.09 11.60 9.26
N ASP A 259 10.94 12.92 9.38
CA ASP A 259 11.73 13.84 10.18
C ASP A 259 10.82 15.04 10.52
N ARG A 260 11.36 16.08 11.14
CA ARG A 260 10.61 17.26 11.58
C ARG A 260 9.73 17.89 10.48
N PRO A 261 8.47 18.29 10.79
CA PRO A 261 7.60 19.02 9.86
C PRO A 261 8.12 20.39 9.40
N ALA A 262 8.87 21.07 10.27
CA ALA A 262 9.46 22.39 10.03
C ALA A 262 10.68 22.61 10.96
N PRO A 263 11.57 23.58 10.69
CA PRO A 263 12.80 23.78 11.47
C PRO A 263 12.58 23.92 12.99
N GLU A 264 11.51 24.59 13.40
CA GLU A 264 11.13 24.88 14.78
C GLU A 264 10.35 23.74 15.47
N VAL A 265 9.90 22.75 14.70
CA VAL A 265 9.16 21.59 15.20
C VAL A 265 10.16 20.48 15.53
N GLN A 266 9.92 19.74 16.61
CA GLN A 266 10.71 18.56 16.93
C GLN A 266 10.49 17.46 15.88
N ALA A 267 11.47 16.55 15.73
CA ALA A 267 11.33 15.40 14.84
C ALA A 267 10.28 14.42 15.35
N ASP A 268 10.29 14.19 16.66
CA ASP A 268 9.30 13.41 17.40
C ASP A 268 8.62 14.32 18.45
N ARG A 269 7.51 13.88 19.04
CA ARG A 269 6.85 14.57 20.19
C ARG A 269 6.36 15.97 19.82
N PHE A 270 5.62 16.03 18.73
CA PHE A 270 4.90 17.23 18.32
C PHE A 270 3.40 16.95 18.19
N ALA A 271 2.60 18.00 18.37
CA ALA A 271 1.16 17.98 18.17
C ALA A 271 0.77 18.98 17.08
N THR A 272 -0.33 18.70 16.39
CA THR A 272 -0.92 19.59 15.39
C THR A 272 -2.37 19.93 15.72
N LEU A 273 -2.74 21.19 15.52
CA LEU A 273 -4.12 21.67 15.51
C LEU A 273 -4.42 22.18 14.11
N SER A 274 -5.20 21.41 13.36
CA SER A 274 -5.59 21.73 11.99
C SER A 274 -7.06 22.15 11.97
N THR A 275 -7.37 23.29 11.36
CA THR A 275 -8.73 23.82 11.25
C THR A 275 -9.05 24.19 9.81
N ALA A 276 -10.29 23.99 9.41
CA ALA A 276 -10.81 24.43 8.12
C ALA A 276 -12.31 24.72 8.21
N ASP A 277 -12.76 25.68 7.42
CA ASP A 277 -14.18 25.85 7.13
C ASP A 277 -14.49 25.28 5.75
N ILE A 278 -15.62 24.58 5.63
CA ILE A 278 -16.09 24.04 4.36
C ILE A 278 -17.59 24.29 4.22
N ASP A 279 -18.00 24.85 3.09
CA ASP A 279 -19.41 24.88 2.69
C ASP A 279 -19.71 23.60 1.90
N LEU A 280 -20.90 23.00 1.98
CA LEU A 280 -21.21 21.75 1.30
C LEU A 280 -22.65 21.74 0.83
N ALA A 281 -22.93 21.19 -0.35
CA ALA A 281 -24.29 20.82 -0.70
C ALA A 281 -24.90 19.83 0.32
N ALA A 282 -26.22 19.85 0.47
CA ALA A 282 -26.91 18.90 1.34
C ALA A 282 -26.79 17.47 0.78
N ASP A 283 -26.04 16.59 1.45
CA ASP A 283 -25.84 15.19 1.06
C ASP A 283 -25.29 14.35 2.25
N GLN A 284 -25.15 13.04 2.04
CA GLN A 284 -24.31 12.19 2.89
C GLN A 284 -22.85 12.29 2.47
N TYR A 285 -21.96 12.42 3.45
CA TYR A 285 -20.52 12.50 3.27
C TYR A 285 -19.82 11.43 4.11
N ILE A 286 -18.72 10.92 3.59
CA ILE A 286 -17.74 10.12 4.31
C ILE A 286 -16.55 11.02 4.64
N ILE A 287 -16.19 11.11 5.91
CA ILE A 287 -14.95 11.70 6.38
C ILE A 287 -14.01 10.56 6.75
N THR A 288 -12.87 10.50 6.06
CA THR A 288 -11.77 9.57 6.30
C THR A 288 -10.65 10.32 7.01
N LEU A 289 -10.14 9.77 8.11
CA LEU A 289 -9.06 10.34 8.90
C LEU A 289 -8.00 9.26 9.15
N THR A 290 -6.79 9.46 8.66
CA THR A 290 -5.65 8.58 8.88
C THR A 290 -4.63 9.30 9.75
N SER A 291 -4.09 8.62 10.76
CA SER A 291 -3.02 9.19 11.58
C SER A 291 -2.01 8.16 12.08
N ASP A 292 -0.81 8.66 12.36
CA ASP A 292 0.28 8.04 13.12
C ASP A 292 0.97 9.19 13.87
N ASP A 293 0.78 9.38 15.18
CA ASP A 293 0.03 8.56 16.14
C ASP A 293 -1.43 9.05 16.27
N GLY A 294 -1.82 9.53 17.45
CA GLY A 294 -3.21 9.70 17.86
C GLY A 294 -3.88 10.94 17.28
N VAL A 295 -5.21 10.85 17.12
CA VAL A 295 -6.01 11.88 16.46
C VAL A 295 -7.40 12.05 17.08
N ARG A 296 -7.94 13.26 16.96
CA ARG A 296 -9.34 13.59 17.20
C ARG A 296 -9.89 14.46 16.08
N LEU A 297 -11.12 14.19 15.66
CA LEU A 297 -11.86 15.05 14.74
C LEU A 297 -13.07 15.64 15.45
N TYR A 298 -13.22 16.94 15.33
CA TYR A 298 -14.39 17.69 15.72
C TYR A 298 -15.05 18.27 14.48
N LEU A 299 -16.36 18.12 14.40
CA LEU A 299 -17.23 18.71 13.39
C LEU A 299 -18.22 19.63 14.11
N ASP A 300 -18.19 20.92 13.79
CA ASP A 300 -19.00 21.96 14.46
C ASP A 300 -18.90 21.87 15.99
N ASP A 301 -17.65 21.85 16.48
CA ASP A 301 -17.26 21.70 17.90
C ASP A 301 -17.67 20.38 18.58
N LYS A 302 -18.33 19.47 17.87
CA LYS A 302 -18.67 18.12 18.36
C LYS A 302 -17.57 17.12 18.02
N LEU A 303 -17.02 16.45 19.03
CA LEU A 303 -16.10 15.33 18.85
C LEU A 303 -16.81 14.16 18.16
N VAL A 304 -16.29 13.75 16.99
CA VAL A 304 -16.86 12.67 16.16
C VAL A 304 -15.90 11.50 15.93
N ILE A 305 -14.59 11.70 16.08
CA ILE A 305 -13.58 10.64 16.13
C ILE A 305 -12.67 10.93 17.33
N ASP A 306 -12.42 9.92 18.16
CA ASP A 306 -11.49 9.99 19.30
C ASP A 306 -10.61 8.74 19.33
N ARG A 307 -9.34 8.91 18.92
CA ARG A 307 -8.28 7.89 18.89
C ARG A 307 -7.00 8.48 19.46
N TRP A 308 -7.06 8.90 20.73
CA TRP A 308 -5.97 9.62 21.39
C TRP A 308 -4.97 8.69 22.09
N ASN A 309 -4.38 7.75 21.35
CA ASN A 309 -3.37 6.80 21.82
C ASN A 309 -2.25 6.63 20.77
N VAL A 310 -1.12 6.07 21.20
CA VAL A 310 -0.02 5.68 20.29
C VAL A 310 -0.47 4.52 19.42
N HIS A 311 -0.21 4.60 18.12
CA HIS A 311 -0.50 3.56 17.12
C HIS A 311 0.22 3.85 15.80
N GLU A 312 0.57 2.79 15.06
CA GLU A 312 1.00 2.87 13.65
C GLU A 312 -0.12 3.47 12.76
N PRO A 313 0.10 3.73 11.45
CA PRO A 313 -0.90 4.37 10.61
C PRO A 313 -2.23 3.62 10.60
N GLU A 314 -3.26 4.24 11.16
CA GLU A 314 -4.61 3.69 11.26
C GLU A 314 -5.63 4.66 10.65
N THR A 315 -6.67 4.12 10.00
CA THR A 315 -7.69 4.90 9.31
C THR A 315 -9.06 4.72 9.95
N GLU A 316 -9.67 5.84 10.31
CA GLU A 316 -11.04 5.94 10.78
C GLU A 316 -11.94 6.53 9.68
N GLU A 317 -13.17 6.01 9.57
CA GLU A 317 -14.18 6.56 8.66
C GLU A 317 -15.52 6.76 9.39
N ILE A 318 -16.12 7.93 9.17
CA ILE A 318 -17.48 8.23 9.63
C ILE A 318 -18.36 8.68 8.47
N THR A 319 -19.63 8.29 8.50
CA THR A 319 -20.65 8.85 7.60
C THR A 319 -21.46 9.91 8.34
N VAL A 320 -21.57 11.10 7.75
CA VAL A 320 -22.31 12.24 8.29
C VAL A 320 -23.25 12.82 7.24
N THR A 321 -24.36 13.44 7.67
CA THR A 321 -25.24 14.21 6.77
C THR A 321 -24.91 15.69 6.98
N LEU A 322 -24.44 16.35 5.92
CA LEU A 322 -23.95 17.73 5.97
C LEU A 322 -24.67 18.58 4.93
N GLY A 323 -24.68 19.90 5.14
CA GLY A 323 -25.23 20.88 4.22
C GLY A 323 -25.06 22.31 4.77
N GLY A 324 -24.58 23.21 3.92
CA GLY A 324 -24.16 24.55 4.31
C GLY A 324 -22.72 24.58 4.85
N ARG A 325 -22.41 25.63 5.63
CA ARG A 325 -21.07 25.84 6.21
C ARG A 325 -20.87 25.01 7.47
N HIS A 326 -19.73 24.31 7.52
CA HIS A 326 -19.27 23.50 8.64
C HIS A 326 -17.84 23.87 9.04
N HIS A 327 -17.54 23.74 10.32
CA HIS A 327 -16.20 23.90 10.88
C HIS A 327 -15.58 22.53 11.18
N LEU A 328 -14.40 22.26 10.62
CA LEU A 328 -13.61 21.07 10.88
C LEU A 328 -12.42 21.44 11.75
N ARG A 329 -12.18 20.65 12.79
CA ARG A 329 -11.01 20.77 13.67
C ARG A 329 -10.42 19.40 13.93
N VAL A 330 -9.16 19.23 13.61
CA VAL A 330 -8.39 18.00 13.82
C VAL A 330 -7.28 18.29 14.81
N GLU A 331 -7.27 17.55 15.92
CA GLU A 331 -6.16 17.50 16.85
C GLU A 331 -5.38 16.21 16.54
N HIS A 332 -4.05 16.29 16.47
CA HIS A 332 -3.19 15.13 16.22
C HIS A 332 -1.90 15.24 17.03
N PHE A 333 -1.26 14.11 17.32
CA PHE A 333 0.10 14.09 17.84
C PHE A 333 0.90 12.94 17.25
N ASP A 334 2.21 13.15 17.22
CA ASP A 334 3.23 12.13 17.01
C ASP A 334 4.03 11.97 18.32
N ALA A 335 4.21 10.72 18.78
CA ALA A 335 5.06 10.38 19.91
C ALA A 335 6.46 9.95 19.46
N GLY A 336 6.61 9.48 18.21
CA GLY A 336 7.88 9.40 17.50
C GLY A 336 7.92 8.34 16.41
N GLY A 337 8.95 8.41 15.58
CA GLY A 337 9.12 7.52 14.43
C GLY A 337 8.61 8.15 13.15
N PHE A 338 7.79 7.42 12.39
CA PHE A 338 7.11 7.96 11.22
C PHE A 338 5.82 8.63 11.68
N ALA A 339 5.50 9.81 11.16
CA ALA A 339 4.25 10.49 11.46
C ALA A 339 3.41 10.71 10.21
N ALA A 340 2.10 10.53 10.34
CA ALA A 340 1.15 10.72 9.26
C ALA A 340 -0.12 11.42 9.72
N LEU A 341 -0.68 12.26 8.87
CA LEU A 341 -1.98 12.88 9.09
C LEU A 341 -2.69 13.15 7.77
N GLU A 342 -3.77 12.43 7.49
CA GLU A 342 -4.63 12.68 6.34
C GLU A 342 -6.07 12.88 6.80
N CYS A 343 -6.73 13.97 6.37
CA CYS A 343 -8.17 14.14 6.51
C CYS A 343 -8.79 14.41 5.14
N ARG A 344 -9.69 13.53 4.72
CA ARG A 344 -10.40 13.62 3.43
C ARG A 344 -11.90 13.59 3.68
N ILE A 345 -12.62 14.47 3.00
CA ILE A 345 -14.08 14.44 2.93
C ILE A 345 -14.51 14.18 1.49
N ARG A 346 -15.46 13.27 1.31
CA ARG A 346 -16.08 12.98 0.01
C ARG A 346 -17.56 12.73 0.21
N PRO A 347 -18.40 13.06 -0.77
CA PRO A 347 -19.76 12.56 -0.77
C PRO A 347 -19.77 11.02 -0.73
N LYS A 348 -20.81 10.43 -0.13
CA LYS A 348 -21.00 8.98 -0.05
C LYS A 348 -21.23 8.35 -1.42
#